data_AF-A0A1V0UG62-F1
#
_entry.id   AF-A0A1V0UG62-F1
#
_cell.length_a   1.000
_cell.length_b   1.000
_cell.length_c   1.000
_cell.angle_alpha   90.00
_cell.angle_beta   90.00
_cell.angle_gamma   90.00
#
_symmetry.space_group_name_H-M   'P 1'
#
loop_
_entity.id
_entity.type
_entity.pdbx_description
1 polymer ?
#
loop_
_entity_poly.entity_id
_entity_poly.type
_entity_poly.pdbx_seq_one_letter_code
_entity_poly.pdbx_strand_id
1 'polypeptide(L)'
;MFERFTRDARATVKGAVVRAESAAADAVTEEHLLLALLDQEGGRASFALAALGLRDRRASLDAAFTEARRRGGLTRADTDALAGLGIDVGAIVSRVEGAHGEGALATGRGGRRWWWSGHRPFTPGAKAVLENALRVALGRGDRFIGGEHLLLALAAKPGVVADVLTEHGATYGAVRRAMYGPEADEGRAQAG
;
A
#
# COMPACT_ATOMS: atom_id res chain seq x y z
N MET A 1 17.23 3.08 12.74
CA MET A 1 15.93 2.47 12.33
C MET A 1 16.09 1.44 11.20
N PHE A 2 16.84 1.74 10.12
CA PHE A 2 17.00 0.83 8.96
C PHE A 2 18.02 -0.31 9.11
N GLU A 3 18.68 -0.44 10.26
CA GLU A 3 19.76 -1.42 10.47
C GLU A 3 19.26 -2.86 10.35
N ARG A 4 18.00 -3.12 10.74
CA ARG A 4 17.37 -4.44 10.60
C ARG A 4 16.79 -4.69 9.22
N PHE A 5 16.65 -3.68 8.37
CA PHE A 5 16.08 -3.87 7.03
C PHE A 5 17.09 -4.60 6.14
N THR A 6 16.60 -5.43 5.22
CA THR A 6 17.45 -5.95 4.14
C THR A 6 17.82 -4.83 3.17
N ARG A 7 18.76 -5.09 2.25
CA ARG A 7 19.09 -4.14 1.18
C ARG A 7 17.84 -3.77 0.38
N ASP A 8 17.05 -4.75 -0.02
CA ASP A 8 15.87 -4.55 -0.86
C ASP A 8 14.73 -3.86 -0.11
N ALA A 9 14.56 -4.15 1.19
CA ALA A 9 13.59 -3.44 2.01
C ALA A 9 13.98 -1.97 2.20
N ARG A 10 15.27 -1.65 2.36
CA ARG A 10 15.74 -0.24 2.36
C ARG A 10 15.54 0.42 1.00
N ALA A 11 15.81 -0.31 -0.08
CA ALA A 11 15.60 0.19 -1.44
C ALA A 11 14.11 0.47 -1.71
N THR A 12 13.20 -0.37 -1.20
CA THR A 12 11.74 -0.14 -1.24
C THR A 12 11.37 1.18 -0.56
N VAL A 13 11.83 1.39 0.68
CA VAL A 13 11.48 2.61 1.43
C VAL A 13 12.04 3.87 0.77
N LYS A 14 13.26 3.80 0.23
CA LYS A 14 13.84 4.90 -0.56
C LYS A 14 13.07 5.12 -1.87
N GLY A 15 12.73 4.05 -2.57
CA GLY A 15 11.93 4.10 -3.79
C GLY A 15 10.56 4.72 -3.57
N ALA A 16 9.95 4.50 -2.40
CA ALA A 16 8.68 5.13 -2.05
C ALA A 16 8.79 6.66 -1.93
N VAL A 17 9.93 7.18 -1.46
CA VAL A 17 10.22 8.62 -1.44
C VAL A 17 10.33 9.16 -2.88
N VAL A 18 11.12 8.49 -3.72
CA VAL A 18 11.29 8.87 -5.14
C VAL A 18 9.96 8.86 -5.88
N ARG A 19 9.10 7.88 -5.61
CA ARG A 19 7.75 7.77 -6.17
C ARG A 19 6.87 8.95 -5.73
N ALA A 20 6.90 9.29 -4.44
CA ALA A 20 6.15 10.44 -3.92
C ALA A 20 6.63 11.76 -4.53
N GLU A 21 7.94 11.93 -4.71
CA GLU A 21 8.51 13.09 -5.39
C GLU A 21 8.08 13.16 -6.86
N SER A 22 8.14 12.03 -7.58
CA SER A 22 7.75 11.94 -9.00
C SER A 22 6.25 12.21 -9.20
N ALA A 23 5.42 11.83 -8.22
CA ALA A 23 3.98 12.12 -8.19
C ALA A 23 3.64 13.52 -7.65
N ALA A 24 4.64 14.35 -7.33
CA ALA A 24 4.48 15.64 -6.65
C ALA A 24 3.63 15.56 -5.36
N ALA A 25 3.64 14.42 -4.68
CA ALA A 25 2.88 14.19 -3.46
C ALA A 25 3.53 14.91 -2.26
N ASP A 26 2.68 15.41 -1.36
CA ASP A 26 3.15 16.11 -0.16
C ASP A 26 3.70 15.18 0.94
N ALA A 27 3.41 13.89 0.85
CA ALA A 27 3.86 12.87 1.79
C ALA A 27 3.99 11.50 1.12
N VAL A 28 4.82 10.64 1.71
CA VAL A 28 4.93 9.22 1.36
C VAL A 28 3.79 8.44 2.01
N THR A 29 3.06 7.69 1.19
CA THR A 29 1.88 6.89 1.56
C THR A 29 2.15 5.40 1.39
N GLU A 30 1.23 4.56 1.85
CA GLU A 30 1.25 3.11 1.67
C GLU A 30 1.30 2.71 0.18
N GLU A 31 0.62 3.46 -0.69
CA GLU A 31 0.65 3.25 -2.14
C GLU A 31 2.10 3.34 -2.66
N HIS A 32 2.82 4.39 -2.28
CA HIS A 32 4.20 4.58 -2.71
C HIS A 32 5.11 3.43 -2.25
N LEU A 33 4.85 2.89 -1.05
CA LEU A 33 5.54 1.70 -0.55
C LEU A 33 5.26 0.46 -1.39
N LEU A 34 3.99 0.20 -1.75
CA LEU A 34 3.63 -0.94 -2.60
C LEU A 34 4.22 -0.79 -4.01
N LEU A 35 4.10 0.39 -4.62
CA LEU A 35 4.61 0.64 -5.97
C LEU A 35 6.14 0.51 -6.02
N ALA A 36 6.84 0.98 -5.00
CA ALA A 36 8.28 0.78 -4.88
C ALA A 36 8.65 -0.69 -4.61
N LEU A 37 7.80 -1.45 -3.92
CA LEU A 37 8.02 -2.87 -3.68
C LEU A 37 7.84 -3.72 -4.95
N LEU A 38 6.92 -3.33 -5.83
CA LEU A 38 6.76 -3.92 -7.16
C LEU A 38 8.01 -3.77 -8.02
N ASP A 39 8.77 -2.68 -7.84
CA ASP A 39 10.04 -2.43 -8.54
C ASP A 39 11.21 -3.29 -8.04
N GLN A 40 11.10 -3.88 -6.85
CA GLN A 40 12.24 -4.61 -6.28
C GLN A 40 12.37 -5.99 -6.90
N GLU A 41 13.55 -6.32 -7.42
CA GLU A 41 13.84 -7.64 -7.95
C GLU A 41 14.36 -8.57 -6.84
N GLY A 42 13.88 -9.81 -6.83
CA GLY A 42 14.38 -10.85 -5.92
C GLY A 42 13.71 -10.89 -4.55
N GLY A 43 13.96 -11.99 -3.84
CA GLY A 43 13.34 -12.26 -2.54
C GLY A 43 11.88 -12.72 -2.61
N ARG A 44 11.33 -13.06 -1.44
CA ARG A 44 10.00 -13.68 -1.33
C ARG A 44 8.85 -12.75 -1.75
N ALA A 45 8.99 -11.45 -1.50
CA ALA A 45 7.98 -10.48 -1.95
C ALA A 45 7.95 -10.35 -3.47
N SER A 46 9.10 -10.18 -4.12
CA SER A 46 9.18 -10.18 -5.59
C SER A 46 8.55 -11.45 -6.17
N PHE A 47 8.88 -12.61 -5.61
CA PHE A 47 8.30 -13.89 -6.03
C PHE A 47 6.77 -13.91 -5.87
N ALA A 48 6.25 -13.52 -4.71
CA ALA A 48 4.81 -13.50 -4.46
C ALA A 48 4.06 -12.52 -5.38
N LEU A 49 4.61 -11.33 -5.60
CA LEU A 49 4.04 -10.33 -6.51
C LEU A 49 4.00 -10.85 -7.96
N ALA A 50 5.04 -11.57 -8.40
CA ALA A 50 5.08 -12.20 -9.71
C ALA A 50 4.10 -13.37 -9.81
N ALA A 51 4.08 -14.27 -8.81
CA ALA A 51 3.20 -15.44 -8.77
C ALA A 51 1.71 -15.06 -8.74
N LEU A 52 1.38 -13.92 -8.12
CA LEU A 52 0.03 -13.36 -8.12
C LEU A 52 -0.26 -12.48 -9.34
N GLY A 53 0.65 -12.37 -10.31
CA GLY A 53 0.47 -11.57 -11.54
C GLY A 53 0.29 -10.07 -11.28
N LEU A 54 0.79 -9.55 -10.16
CA LEU A 54 0.67 -8.13 -9.81
C LEU A 54 1.65 -7.27 -10.60
N ARG A 55 2.78 -7.84 -11.04
CA ARG A 55 3.76 -7.14 -11.88
C ARG A 55 3.20 -6.82 -13.26
N ASP A 56 2.57 -7.80 -13.88
CA ASP A 56 1.97 -7.66 -15.21
C ASP A 56 0.76 -6.72 -15.17
N ARG A 57 0.08 -6.64 -14.01
CA ARG A 57 -1.09 -5.78 -13.77
C ARG A 57 -0.74 -4.45 -13.11
N ARG A 58 0.51 -4.00 -13.20
CA ARG A 58 0.96 -2.73 -12.62
C ARG A 58 0.09 -1.54 -13.03
N ALA A 59 -0.21 -1.40 -14.33
CA ALA A 59 -1.02 -0.30 -14.82
C ALA A 59 -2.44 -0.29 -14.20
N SER A 60 -3.01 -1.47 -13.93
CA SER A 60 -4.29 -1.61 -13.24
C SER A 60 -4.21 -1.16 -11.77
N LEU A 61 -3.12 -1.50 -11.07
CA LEU A 61 -2.87 -1.02 -9.72
C LEU A 61 -2.72 0.51 -9.67
N ASP A 62 -1.93 1.09 -10.57
CA ASP A 62 -1.74 2.54 -10.68
C ASP A 62 -3.07 3.27 -10.97
N ALA A 63 -3.92 2.71 -11.85
CA ALA A 63 -5.25 3.23 -12.13
C ALA A 63 -6.17 3.15 -10.90
N ALA A 64 -6.17 2.03 -10.17
CA ALA A 64 -6.98 1.86 -8.97
C ALA A 64 -6.58 2.85 -7.87
N PHE A 65 -5.29 3.11 -7.68
CA PHE A 65 -4.83 4.11 -6.73
C PHE A 65 -5.17 5.54 -7.16
N THR A 66 -5.05 5.84 -8.46
CA THR A 66 -5.45 7.14 -9.00
C THR A 66 -6.92 7.42 -8.75
N GLU A 67 -7.78 6.43 -8.99
CA GLU A 67 -9.21 6.56 -8.75
C GLU A 67 -9.54 6.69 -7.26
N ALA A 68 -8.87 5.92 -6.38
CA ALA A 68 -9.02 6.08 -4.94
C ALA A 68 -8.63 7.49 -4.48
N ARG A 69 -7.53 8.06 -4.99
CA ARG A 69 -7.14 9.45 -4.69
C ARG A 69 -8.19 10.44 -5.17
N ARG A 70 -8.73 10.25 -6.38
CA ARG A 70 -9.79 11.10 -6.94
C ARG A 70 -11.04 11.14 -6.05
N ARG A 71 -11.36 10.00 -5.43
CA ARG A 71 -12.46 9.85 -4.46
C ARG A 71 -12.11 10.28 -3.03
N GLY A 72 -10.96 10.94 -2.83
CA GLY A 72 -10.53 11.39 -1.51
C GLY A 72 -10.06 10.28 -0.57
N GLY A 73 -9.58 9.17 -1.12
CA GLY A 73 -9.06 8.03 -0.37
C GLY A 73 -10.12 6.98 -0.01
N LEU A 74 -11.34 7.11 -0.54
CA LEU A 74 -12.38 6.09 -0.39
C LEU A 74 -12.05 4.85 -1.23
N THR A 75 -12.21 3.67 -0.62
CA THR A 75 -12.04 2.41 -1.33
C THR A 75 -13.28 2.09 -2.16
N ARG A 76 -13.19 1.11 -3.04
CA ARG A 76 -14.37 0.67 -3.81
C ARG A 76 -15.45 0.10 -2.88
N ALA A 77 -15.04 -0.63 -1.84
CA ALA A 77 -15.96 -1.15 -0.84
C ALA A 77 -16.68 -0.01 -0.11
N ASP A 78 -15.98 1.07 0.23
CA ASP A 78 -16.61 2.27 0.81
C ASP A 78 -17.64 2.89 -0.16
N THR A 79 -17.29 3.01 -1.44
CA THR A 79 -18.21 3.57 -2.44
C THR A 79 -19.44 2.70 -2.66
N ASP A 80 -19.27 1.37 -2.69
CA ASP A 80 -20.37 0.43 -2.86
C ASP A 80 -21.30 0.44 -1.63
N ALA A 81 -20.73 0.54 -0.42
CA ALA A 81 -21.50 0.69 0.82
C ALA A 81 -22.32 1.99 0.83
N LEU A 82 -21.71 3.11 0.40
CA LEU A 82 -22.39 4.40 0.29
C LEU A 82 -23.48 4.40 -0.78
N ALA A 83 -23.28 3.71 -1.90
CA ALA A 83 -24.30 3.52 -2.94
C ALA A 83 -25.52 2.77 -2.39
N GLY A 84 -25.32 1.78 -1.50
CA GLY A 84 -26.40 1.11 -0.77
C GLY A 84 -27.24 2.04 0.11
N LEU A 85 -26.70 3.20 0.50
CA LEU A 85 -27.41 4.27 1.21
C LEU A 85 -27.99 5.35 0.27
N GLY A 86 -27.89 5.16 -1.05
CA GLY A 86 -28.35 6.12 -2.06
C GLY A 86 -27.37 7.26 -2.33
N ILE A 87 -26.10 7.14 -1.91
CA ILE A 87 -25.07 8.16 -2.12
C ILE A 87 -24.24 7.80 -3.35
N ASP A 88 -24.40 8.57 -4.43
CA ASP A 88 -23.54 8.45 -5.62
C ASP A 88 -22.25 9.26 -5.44
N VAL A 89 -21.20 8.58 -4.96
CA VAL A 89 -19.88 9.17 -4.76
C VAL A 89 -19.29 9.68 -6.08
N GLY A 90 -19.52 8.99 -7.21
CA GLY A 90 -19.02 9.41 -8.50
C GLY A 90 -19.62 10.74 -8.96
N ALA A 91 -20.93 10.92 -8.77
CA ALA A 91 -21.62 12.18 -9.03
C ALA A 91 -21.12 13.31 -8.12
N ILE A 92 -20.88 13.02 -6.83
CA ILE A 92 -20.32 13.99 -5.88
C ILE A 92 -18.93 14.43 -6.33
N VAL A 93 -18.02 13.49 -6.60
CA VAL A 93 -16.65 13.77 -7.07
C VAL A 93 -16.71 14.62 -8.34
N SER A 94 -17.52 14.23 -9.32
CA SER A 94 -17.63 14.95 -10.59
C SER A 94 -18.14 16.39 -10.41
N ARG A 95 -19.11 16.60 -9.51
CA ARG A 95 -19.62 17.95 -9.19
C ARG A 95 -18.57 18.79 -8.45
N VAL A 96 -17.86 18.20 -7.49
CA VAL A 96 -16.80 18.89 -6.75
C VAL A 96 -15.66 19.28 -7.69
N GLU A 97 -15.25 18.39 -8.59
CA GLU A 97 -14.22 18.69 -9.59
C GLU A 97 -14.66 19.75 -10.60
N GLY A 98 -15.91 19.71 -11.05
CA GLY A 98 -16.46 20.76 -11.92
C GLY A 98 -16.45 22.14 -11.26
N ALA A 99 -16.59 22.22 -9.94
CA ALA A 99 -16.59 23.47 -9.19
C ALA A 99 -15.20 23.91 -8.70
N HIS A 100 -14.30 22.97 -8.39
CA HIS A 100 -13.05 23.22 -7.66
C HIS A 100 -11.79 22.71 -8.37
N GLY A 101 -11.91 22.18 -9.59
CA GLY A 101 -10.84 21.60 -10.38
C GLY A 101 -10.66 20.10 -10.16
N GLU A 102 -10.06 19.42 -11.14
CA GLU A 102 -9.75 17.99 -11.08
C GLU A 102 -8.94 17.63 -9.82
N GLY A 103 -9.28 16.51 -9.18
CA GLY A 103 -8.61 16.07 -7.96
C GLY A 103 -8.87 16.95 -6.75
N ALA A 104 -9.91 17.78 -6.75
CA ALA A 104 -10.23 18.68 -5.64
C ALA A 104 -10.42 17.97 -4.28
N LEU A 105 -10.81 16.69 -4.30
CA LEU A 105 -10.98 15.85 -3.11
C LEU A 105 -9.71 15.07 -2.73
N ALA A 106 -8.68 15.03 -3.58
CA ALA A 106 -7.46 14.28 -3.30
C ALA A 106 -6.83 14.79 -1.99
N THR A 107 -6.63 13.87 -1.06
CA THR A 107 -6.05 14.17 0.25
C THR A 107 -4.61 14.66 0.04
N GLY A 108 -4.29 15.88 0.46
CA GLY A 108 -2.96 16.46 0.23
C GLY A 108 -2.80 17.94 0.59
N ARG A 109 -3.88 18.73 0.67
CA ARG A 109 -3.81 20.18 0.99
C ARG A 109 -3.42 20.52 2.44
N GLY A 110 -2.68 19.64 3.13
CA GLY A 110 -2.22 19.79 4.50
C GLY A 110 -0.74 20.11 4.59
N GLY A 111 -0.38 21.39 4.56
CA GLY A 111 0.86 21.89 5.15
C GLY A 111 1.85 22.59 4.21
N ARG A 112 1.54 23.84 3.83
CA ARG A 112 2.44 24.82 3.18
C ARG A 112 3.78 25.08 3.92
N ARG A 113 4.06 24.41 5.03
CA ARG A 113 5.28 24.54 5.84
C ARG A 113 6.38 23.54 5.48
N TRP A 114 6.06 22.42 4.83
CA TRP A 114 7.03 21.33 4.64
C TRP A 114 7.69 21.33 3.25
N TRP A 115 7.18 22.11 2.28
CA TRP A 115 7.80 22.26 0.96
C TRP A 115 9.23 22.82 1.02
N TRP A 116 9.61 23.46 2.14
CA TRP A 116 10.90 24.16 2.28
C TRP A 116 12.05 23.22 2.66
N SER A 117 11.77 22.02 3.19
CA SER A 117 12.82 21.11 3.67
C SER A 117 13.28 20.10 2.62
N GLY A 118 12.64 20.05 1.44
CA GLY A 118 12.89 19.04 0.41
C GLY A 118 12.54 17.59 0.83
N HIS A 119 12.27 17.34 2.11
CA HIS A 119 12.03 16.00 2.63
C HIS A 119 10.54 15.69 2.66
N ARG A 120 10.11 14.65 1.94
CA ARG A 120 8.74 14.14 1.99
C ARG A 120 8.54 13.28 3.25
N PRO A 121 7.70 13.70 4.21
CA PRO A 121 7.41 12.91 5.41
C PRO A 121 6.64 11.64 5.05
N PHE A 122 6.70 10.63 5.92
CA PHE A 122 5.77 9.50 5.85
C PHE A 122 4.46 9.86 6.55
N THR A 123 3.34 9.55 5.92
CA THR A 123 2.01 9.64 6.55
C THR A 123 1.93 8.71 7.78
N PRO A 124 1.01 8.96 8.73
CA PRO A 124 0.78 8.03 9.85
C PRO A 124 0.50 6.60 9.37
N GLY A 125 -0.25 6.45 8.27
CA GLY A 125 -0.56 5.16 7.66
C GLY A 125 0.68 4.44 7.15
N ALA A 126 1.55 5.12 6.40
CA ALA A 126 2.81 4.56 5.92
C ALA A 126 3.78 4.20 7.06
N LYS A 127 3.85 5.02 8.13
CA LYS A 127 4.63 4.68 9.34
C LYS A 127 4.10 3.41 10.02
N ALA A 128 2.78 3.28 10.14
CA ALA A 128 2.15 2.10 10.71
C ALA A 128 2.46 0.82 9.91
N VAL A 129 2.57 0.91 8.57
CA VAL A 129 3.04 -0.23 7.74
C VAL A 129 4.46 -0.65 8.12
N LEU A 130 5.38 0.30 8.30
CA LEU A 130 6.78 -0.01 8.67
C LEU A 130 6.87 -0.64 10.06
N GLU A 131 6.07 -0.16 11.02
CA GLU A 131 5.95 -0.77 12.35
C GLU A 131 5.34 -2.17 12.28
N ASN A 132 4.29 -2.36 11.48
CA ASN A 132 3.67 -3.66 11.28
C ASN A 132 4.63 -4.65 10.62
N ALA A 133 5.48 -4.21 9.69
CA ALA A 133 6.50 -5.07 9.10
C ALA A 133 7.51 -5.57 10.15
N LEU A 134 7.87 -4.73 11.12
CA LEU A 134 8.66 -5.18 12.27
C LEU A 134 7.89 -6.22 13.11
N ARG A 135 6.61 -5.99 13.41
CA ARG A 135 5.76 -6.96 14.15
C ARG A 135 5.67 -8.30 13.41
N VAL A 136 5.49 -8.27 12.09
CA VAL A 136 5.47 -9.47 11.25
C VAL A 136 6.81 -10.21 11.31
N ALA A 137 7.93 -9.51 11.14
CA ALA A 137 9.26 -10.12 11.24
C ALA A 137 9.49 -10.80 12.59
N LEU A 138 9.15 -10.11 13.69
CA LEU A 138 9.28 -10.64 15.05
C LEU A 138 8.36 -11.86 15.27
N GLY A 139 7.10 -11.79 14.84
CA GLY A 139 6.15 -12.89 14.95
C GLY A 139 6.50 -14.12 14.10
N ARG A 140 7.48 -14.00 13.20
CA ARG A 140 8.05 -15.08 12.40
C ARG A 140 9.41 -15.56 12.92
N GLY A 141 9.98 -14.90 13.93
CA GLY A 141 11.33 -15.19 14.42
C GLY A 141 12.45 -14.65 13.54
N ASP A 142 12.13 -13.80 12.56
CA ASP A 142 13.11 -13.25 11.62
C ASP A 142 13.92 -12.12 12.29
N ARG A 143 15.24 -12.21 12.18
CA ARG A 143 16.16 -11.20 12.73
C ARG A 143 16.27 -9.94 11.87
N PHE A 144 15.67 -9.96 10.68
CA PHE A 144 15.70 -8.89 9.69
C PHE A 144 14.29 -8.52 9.21
N ILE A 145 14.15 -7.35 8.57
CA ILE A 145 12.93 -6.88 7.93
C ILE A 145 13.15 -6.90 6.41
N GLY A 146 12.56 -7.87 5.73
CA GLY A 146 12.60 -8.01 4.26
C GLY A 146 11.36 -7.44 3.58
N GLY A 147 11.35 -7.51 2.24
CA GLY A 147 10.21 -7.11 1.43
C GLY A 147 8.96 -7.95 1.74
N GLU A 148 9.14 -9.20 2.15
CA GLU A 148 8.07 -10.10 2.58
C GLU A 148 7.29 -9.54 3.77
N HIS A 149 7.99 -8.92 4.72
CA HIS A 149 7.37 -8.33 5.90
C HIS A 149 6.63 -7.04 5.53
N LEU A 150 7.19 -6.25 4.60
CA LEU A 150 6.52 -5.08 4.05
C LEU A 150 5.24 -5.46 3.32
N LEU A 151 5.29 -6.45 2.43
CA LEU A 151 4.12 -6.87 1.66
C LEU A 151 3.03 -7.46 2.55
N LEU A 152 3.39 -8.29 3.53
CA LEU A 152 2.43 -8.80 4.51
C LEU A 152 1.81 -7.68 5.35
N ALA A 153 2.60 -6.68 5.76
CA ALA A 153 2.10 -5.54 6.52
C ALA A 153 1.14 -4.67 5.69
N LEU A 154 1.43 -4.47 4.40
CA LEU A 154 0.56 -3.76 3.46
C LEU A 154 -0.76 -4.51 3.24
N ALA A 155 -0.70 -5.83 3.05
CA ALA A 155 -1.89 -6.66 2.84
C ALA A 155 -2.75 -6.84 4.11
N ALA A 156 -2.18 -6.69 5.30
CA ALA A 156 -2.88 -6.84 6.58
C ALA A 156 -3.51 -5.55 7.11
N LYS A 157 -2.99 -4.37 6.74
CA LYS A 157 -3.47 -3.09 7.25
C LYS A 157 -4.70 -2.63 6.46
N PRO A 158 -5.88 -2.44 7.08
CA PRO A 158 -7.05 -1.93 6.39
C PRO A 158 -6.79 -0.57 5.71
N GLY A 159 -7.42 -0.39 4.55
CA GLY A 159 -7.34 0.82 3.72
C GLY A 159 -7.11 0.51 2.25
N VAL A 160 -7.02 1.58 1.44
CA VAL A 160 -6.94 1.51 -0.04
C VAL A 160 -5.96 0.47 -0.56
N VAL A 161 -4.75 0.35 0.02
CA VAL A 161 -3.75 -0.60 -0.48
C VAL A 161 -4.16 -2.06 -0.27
N ALA A 162 -4.70 -2.42 0.90
CA ALA A 162 -5.14 -3.79 1.15
C ALA A 162 -6.37 -4.15 0.29
N ASP A 163 -7.26 -3.19 0.07
CA ASP A 163 -8.45 -3.36 -0.76
C ASP A 163 -8.05 -3.53 -2.23
N VAL A 164 -7.19 -2.66 -2.75
CA VAL A 164 -6.65 -2.78 -4.12
C VAL A 164 -5.90 -4.10 -4.31
N LEU A 165 -5.08 -4.52 -3.34
CA LEU A 165 -4.44 -5.84 -3.39
C LEU A 165 -5.48 -6.96 -3.43
N THR A 166 -6.53 -6.88 -2.61
CA THR A 166 -7.61 -7.88 -2.55
C THR A 166 -8.40 -7.94 -3.86
N GLU A 167 -8.73 -6.81 -4.46
CA GLU A 167 -9.35 -6.72 -5.79
C GLU A 167 -8.50 -7.37 -6.88
N HIS A 168 -7.18 -7.37 -6.72
CA HIS A 168 -6.25 -8.04 -7.62
C HIS A 168 -5.97 -9.49 -7.21
N GLY A 169 -6.72 -10.06 -6.27
CA GLY A 169 -6.58 -11.45 -5.81
C GLY A 169 -5.42 -11.66 -4.82
N ALA A 170 -4.75 -10.60 -4.39
CA ALA A 170 -3.62 -10.62 -3.46
C ALA A 170 -4.07 -10.33 -2.02
N THR A 171 -5.02 -11.11 -1.52
CA THR A 171 -5.37 -11.10 -0.09
C THR A 171 -4.16 -11.44 0.78
N TYR A 172 -4.19 -11.06 2.06
CA TYR A 172 -3.15 -11.46 3.02
C TYR A 172 -2.84 -12.97 2.96
N GLY A 173 -3.89 -13.81 2.93
CA GLY A 173 -3.73 -15.26 2.83
C GLY A 173 -3.09 -15.70 1.50
N ALA A 174 -3.49 -15.10 0.37
CA ALA A 174 -2.89 -15.39 -0.93
C ALA A 174 -1.41 -15.00 -0.99
N VAL A 175 -1.07 -13.80 -0.49
CA VAL A 175 0.32 -13.31 -0.37
C VAL A 175 1.15 -14.25 0.48
N ARG A 176 0.65 -14.62 1.66
CA ARG A 176 1.34 -15.52 2.59
C ARG A 176 1.56 -16.90 1.95
N ARG A 177 0.54 -17.49 1.32
CA ARG A 177 0.66 -18.76 0.61
C ARG A 177 1.65 -18.69 -0.55
N ALA A 178 1.65 -17.60 -1.31
CA ALA A 178 2.62 -17.42 -2.39
C ALA A 178 4.07 -17.34 -1.89
N MET A 179 4.32 -16.82 -0.68
CA MET A 179 5.67 -16.72 -0.11
C MET A 179 6.18 -17.99 0.58
N TYR A 180 5.27 -18.75 1.21
CA TYR A 180 5.63 -19.81 2.16
C TYR A 180 4.95 -21.15 1.90
N GLY A 181 4.09 -21.25 0.89
CA GLY A 181 3.32 -22.46 0.59
C GLY A 181 2.06 -22.63 1.44
N PRO A 182 1.25 -23.67 1.16
CA PRO A 182 -0.04 -23.92 1.80
C PRO A 182 0.09 -24.37 3.27
N GLU A 183 1.10 -25.17 3.61
CA GLU A 183 1.27 -25.78 4.95
C GLU A 183 1.53 -24.77 6.09
N ALA A 184 1.91 -23.54 5.75
CA ALA A 184 2.14 -22.51 6.73
C ALA A 184 0.86 -22.00 7.44
N ASP A 185 -0.35 -22.45 7.05
CA ASP A 185 -1.62 -22.18 7.77
C ASP A 185 -1.88 -23.14 8.95
N GLU A 186 -1.32 -24.36 8.93
CA GLU A 186 -1.72 -25.43 9.85
C GLU A 186 -0.98 -25.37 11.21
N GLY A 187 0.26 -24.88 11.22
CA GLY A 187 1.10 -24.85 12.42
C GLY A 187 0.67 -23.88 13.53
N ARG A 188 -0.36 -23.04 13.31
CA ARG A 188 -0.90 -22.11 14.33
C ARG A 188 -2.23 -22.56 14.93
N ALA A 189 -2.95 -23.47 14.28
CA ALA A 189 -4.22 -23.99 14.79
C ALA A 189 -4.05 -25.12 15.84
N GLN A 190 -2.87 -25.73 15.92
CA GLN A 190 -2.58 -26.85 16.83
C GLN A 190 -1.83 -26.44 18.11
N ALA A 191 -1.61 -25.15 18.35
CA ALA A 191 -0.84 -24.63 19.48
C ALA A 191 -1.68 -23.77 20.46
N GLY A 192 -3.02 -23.96 20.47
CA GLY A 192 -3.96 -23.28 21.38
C GLY A 192 -4.55 -24.22 22.40
#